data_AF-A0A1D3K6D7-F1
#
_entry.id   AF-A0A1D3K6D7-F1
#
_cell.length_a   1.000
_cell.length_b   1.000
_cell.length_c   1.000
_cell.angle_alpha   90.00
_cell.angle_beta   90.00
_cell.angle_gamma   90.00
#
_symmetry.space_group_name_H-M   'P 1'
#
loop_
_entity.id
_entity.type
_entity.pdbx_description
1 polymer ?
#
loop_
_entity_poly.entity_id
_entity_poly.type
_entity_poly.pdbx_seq_one_letter_code
_entity_poly.pdbx_strand_id
1 'polypeptide(L)'
;MGNLVGYAHLINAMELKAIGVKKPALVQPVTRIEQINGALAVPQAVAPEAGDFLAHIIFALKHEGVNLSILAQALPRIEGRLLVEAITQSPSSGYLRKVCFLWEAYSDRSLDYTDKPRGPGVLLFDPERYITGPSVRNNRWRVDFNGLGTLQYCATVERTPEVQALLEYDILGRSKEFIASLPKEMMDRAINWAYLSETDSSFAIEKEAPSQQKSERFVQLLRQAHDRQPLTEDYLVSLQNNAISQPLEWAVAFRHEQNHLTNSFRGAAGVTYIPPPPELCRDLMFELMAFANRAPLELDPLVAAGIASFGFVFLHPFMDGNGRLSRFLIHQALCCSGALENGLLLPVSVAMKREEQRYLEALQSFSKPARQFWDVRWIDADNMSLNFTGDPSLYRYWDATECVAFTLEMAKRALEVELREETEYLQRYDTLLKVVNDNYDVRGSLLSKLIMQCLDQNGVVSKGRRKQYNGYIQEEVFDFLEGHAQALLAEAYAEPDGQ
;
A
#
# COMPACT_ATOMS: atom_id res chain seq x y z
N MET A 1 18.54 -23.94 21.50
CA MET A 1 18.30 -23.01 20.38
C MET A 1 18.99 -23.63 19.18
N GLY A 2 18.28 -23.87 18.07
CA GLY A 2 18.91 -24.44 16.87
C GLY A 2 19.99 -23.51 16.33
N ASN A 3 21.03 -24.05 15.69
CA ASN A 3 22.06 -23.24 15.04
C ASN A 3 21.39 -22.45 13.90
N LEU A 4 21.31 -21.13 14.06
CA LEU A 4 20.76 -20.23 13.06
C LEU A 4 21.67 -20.21 11.83
N VAL A 5 21.06 -20.05 10.65
CA VAL A 5 21.75 -19.96 9.38
C VAL A 5 21.29 -18.71 8.63
N GLY A 6 22.10 -18.25 7.67
CA GLY A 6 21.75 -17.16 6.78
C GLY A 6 21.45 -15.84 7.51
N TYR A 7 20.38 -15.15 7.13
CA TYR A 7 20.06 -13.81 7.62
C TYR A 7 19.83 -13.74 9.13
N ALA A 8 19.13 -14.73 9.71
CA ALA A 8 18.88 -14.73 11.15
C ALA A 8 20.18 -14.88 11.97
N HIS A 9 21.15 -15.65 11.45
CA HIS A 9 22.49 -15.73 12.03
C HIS A 9 23.23 -14.40 11.91
N LEU A 10 23.21 -13.77 10.73
CA LEU A 10 23.88 -12.49 10.50
C LEU A 10 23.36 -11.39 11.43
N ILE A 11 22.03 -11.29 11.61
CA ILE A 11 21.43 -10.33 12.54
C ILE A 11 21.99 -10.51 13.94
N ASN A 12 22.04 -11.74 14.45
CA ASN A 12 22.46 -12.02 15.81
C ASN A 12 23.97 -11.89 16.00
N ALA A 13 24.76 -12.53 15.13
CA ALA A 13 26.21 -12.61 15.27
C ALA A 13 26.91 -11.27 14.98
N MET A 14 26.30 -10.42 14.15
CA MET A 14 26.83 -9.09 13.82
C MET A 14 26.05 -7.96 14.52
N GLU A 15 25.09 -8.28 15.38
CA GLU A 15 24.24 -7.31 16.10
C GLU A 15 23.57 -6.27 15.18
N LEU A 16 23.09 -6.71 14.02
CA LEU A 16 22.49 -5.83 13.01
C LEU A 16 21.16 -5.25 13.51
N LYS A 17 20.90 -3.99 13.17
CA LYS A 17 19.64 -3.29 13.50
C LYS A 17 18.64 -3.46 12.36
N ALA A 18 18.23 -4.70 12.10
CA ALA A 18 17.32 -5.05 11.03
C ALA A 18 16.10 -5.80 11.57
N ILE A 19 14.96 -5.66 10.88
CA ILE A 19 13.76 -6.45 11.18
C ILE A 19 14.08 -7.93 10.95
N GLY A 20 13.66 -8.79 11.89
CA GLY A 20 13.86 -10.22 11.81
C GLY A 20 13.24 -10.83 10.54
N VAL A 21 13.77 -11.97 10.10
CA VAL A 21 13.25 -12.68 8.93
C VAL A 21 11.97 -13.44 9.26
N LYS A 22 10.96 -13.34 8.39
CA LYS A 22 9.65 -14.02 8.54
C LYS A 22 9.81 -15.55 8.63
N LYS A 23 10.76 -16.13 7.89
CA LYS A 23 11.02 -17.58 7.81
C LYS A 23 12.50 -17.86 8.08
N PRO A 24 12.96 -17.91 9.36
CA PRO A 24 14.37 -18.08 9.66
C PRO A 24 14.91 -19.45 9.22
N ALA A 25 16.16 -19.48 8.77
CA ALA A 25 16.87 -20.71 8.48
C ALA A 25 17.50 -21.33 9.74
N LEU A 26 17.25 -22.61 9.97
CA LEU A 26 17.66 -23.35 11.16
C LEU A 26 18.24 -24.70 10.78
N VAL A 27 19.37 -25.07 11.40
CA VAL A 27 19.88 -26.43 11.27
C VAL A 27 18.93 -27.42 11.95
N GLN A 28 18.47 -28.41 11.17
CA GLN A 28 17.51 -29.43 11.60
C GLN A 28 17.88 -30.80 11.01
N PRO A 29 17.40 -31.92 11.60
CA PRO A 29 17.68 -33.27 11.10
C PRO A 29 16.86 -33.58 9.84
N VAL A 30 17.17 -32.90 8.74
CA VAL A 30 16.57 -33.07 7.41
C VAL A 30 17.63 -33.46 6.39
N THR A 31 17.23 -34.09 5.28
CA THR A 31 18.14 -34.54 4.22
C THR A 31 18.32 -33.52 3.09
N ARG A 32 17.39 -32.57 2.98
CA ARG A 32 17.43 -31.45 2.02
C ARG A 32 16.86 -30.19 2.67
N ILE A 33 17.10 -29.04 2.04
CA ILE A 33 16.50 -27.77 2.47
C ILE A 33 15.00 -27.81 2.14
N GLU A 34 14.15 -27.65 3.15
CA GLU A 34 12.70 -27.62 2.99
C GLU A 34 12.02 -26.74 4.04
N GLN A 35 10.78 -26.34 3.81
CA GLN A 35 10.03 -25.52 4.77
C GLN A 35 9.32 -26.42 5.78
N ILE A 36 9.60 -26.22 7.07
CA ILE A 36 8.98 -26.95 8.18
C ILE A 36 8.58 -25.94 9.27
N ASN A 37 7.31 -25.97 9.69
CA ASN A 37 6.79 -25.15 10.80
C ASN A 37 7.13 -23.65 10.70
N GLY A 38 7.06 -23.07 9.50
CA GLY A 38 7.35 -21.64 9.27
C GLY A 38 8.84 -21.28 9.27
N ALA A 39 9.74 -22.24 9.33
CA ALA A 39 11.18 -22.06 9.21
C ALA A 39 11.74 -22.81 7.99
N LEU A 40 12.92 -22.40 7.54
CA LEU A 40 13.68 -23.14 6.54
C LEU A 40 14.58 -24.15 7.27
N ALA A 41 14.24 -25.44 7.17
CA ALA A 41 15.01 -26.52 7.76
C ALA A 41 16.25 -26.80 6.90
N VAL A 42 17.44 -26.75 7.50
CA VAL A 42 18.72 -26.88 6.81
C VAL A 42 19.48 -28.11 7.31
N PRO A 43 19.91 -29.05 6.43
CA PRO A 43 20.80 -30.13 6.82
C PRO A 43 22.15 -29.61 7.31
N GLN A 44 22.72 -30.23 8.35
CA GLN A 44 24.03 -29.86 8.88
C GLN A 44 25.15 -29.85 7.81
N ALA A 45 25.06 -30.73 6.80
CA ALA A 45 26.06 -30.86 5.75
C ALA A 45 26.15 -29.67 4.78
N VAL A 46 25.10 -28.84 4.70
CA VAL A 46 25.06 -27.66 3.81
C VAL A 46 24.98 -26.34 4.59
N ALA A 47 24.97 -26.42 5.93
CA ALA A 47 24.96 -25.26 6.80
C ALA A 47 26.37 -24.61 6.80
N PRO A 48 26.48 -23.31 6.49
CA PRO A 48 27.71 -22.54 6.71
C PRO A 48 28.23 -22.65 8.14
N GLU A 49 29.54 -22.55 8.30
CA GLU A 49 30.16 -22.43 9.63
C GLU A 49 29.81 -21.09 10.27
N ALA A 50 29.58 -21.08 11.59
CA ALA A 50 29.10 -19.89 12.31
C ALA A 50 30.00 -18.65 12.16
N GLY A 51 31.30 -18.82 11.92
CA GLY A 51 32.24 -17.71 11.69
C GLY A 51 32.34 -17.23 10.25
N ASP A 52 31.78 -17.96 9.28
CA ASP A 52 31.90 -17.65 7.85
C ASP A 52 30.71 -16.79 7.38
N PHE A 53 30.77 -15.50 7.70
CA PHE A 53 29.71 -14.56 7.33
C PHE A 53 29.47 -14.45 5.82
N LEU A 54 30.51 -14.63 4.99
CA LEU A 54 30.35 -14.61 3.54
C LEU A 54 29.52 -15.82 3.06
N ALA A 55 29.81 -17.01 3.59
CA ALA A 55 29.01 -18.20 3.29
C ALA A 55 27.56 -18.05 3.77
N HIS A 56 27.32 -17.44 4.93
CA HIS A 56 25.97 -17.12 5.41
C HIS A 56 25.23 -16.13 4.47
N ILE A 57 25.90 -15.10 3.95
CA ILE A 57 25.32 -14.15 2.99
C ILE A 57 24.95 -14.86 1.68
N ILE A 58 25.85 -15.70 1.14
CA ILE A 58 25.61 -16.44 -0.10
C ILE A 58 24.46 -17.45 0.09
N PHE A 59 24.44 -18.14 1.23
CA PHE A 59 23.34 -19.02 1.61
C PHE A 59 22.00 -18.28 1.62
N ALA A 60 21.96 -17.13 2.29
CA ALA A 60 20.74 -16.33 2.42
C ALA A 60 20.22 -15.85 1.06
N LEU A 61 21.09 -15.30 0.21
CA LEU A 61 20.72 -14.89 -1.15
C LEU A 61 20.18 -16.05 -2.00
N LYS A 62 20.65 -17.28 -1.76
CA LYS A 62 20.23 -18.47 -2.51
C LYS A 62 18.91 -19.05 -2.02
N HIS A 63 18.65 -19.02 -0.71
CA HIS A 63 17.56 -19.77 -0.11
C HIS A 63 16.51 -18.91 0.61
N GLU A 64 16.91 -17.77 1.15
CA GLU A 64 16.04 -16.84 1.88
C GLU A 64 15.63 -15.63 1.03
N GLY A 65 16.27 -15.38 -0.11
CA GLY A 65 15.96 -14.29 -1.04
C GLY A 65 16.82 -13.05 -0.79
N VAL A 66 16.43 -11.91 -1.38
CA VAL A 66 17.18 -10.65 -1.23
C VAL A 66 16.58 -9.85 -0.06
N ASN A 67 17.39 -9.58 0.96
CA ASN A 67 17.06 -8.63 2.03
C ASN A 67 18.09 -7.50 2.06
N LEU A 68 17.78 -6.38 1.38
CA LEU A 68 18.69 -5.25 1.29
C LEU A 68 18.92 -4.53 2.63
N SER A 69 17.95 -4.55 3.56
CA SER A 69 18.13 -3.99 4.91
C SER A 69 19.26 -4.68 5.67
N ILE A 70 19.29 -6.01 5.62
CA ILE A 70 20.35 -6.79 6.27
C ILE A 70 21.65 -6.69 5.49
N LEU A 71 21.60 -6.81 4.16
CA LEU A 71 22.80 -6.79 3.31
C LEU A 71 23.54 -5.45 3.37
N ALA A 72 22.80 -4.32 3.44
CA ALA A 72 23.38 -2.99 3.57
C ALA A 72 24.20 -2.80 4.86
N GLN A 73 23.82 -3.49 5.94
CA GLN A 73 24.55 -3.45 7.21
C GLN A 73 25.66 -4.51 7.29
N ALA A 74 25.43 -5.69 6.71
CA ALA A 74 26.35 -6.83 6.81
C ALA A 74 27.55 -6.70 5.86
N LEU A 75 27.31 -6.35 4.59
CA LEU A 75 28.34 -6.35 3.56
C LEU A 75 29.51 -5.42 3.86
N PRO A 76 29.32 -4.17 4.33
CA PRO A 76 30.44 -3.27 4.64
C PRO A 76 31.41 -3.79 5.71
N ARG A 77 30.98 -4.79 6.51
CA ARG A 77 31.78 -5.44 7.54
C ARG A 77 32.53 -6.67 7.06
N ILE A 78 32.30 -7.10 5.81
CA ILE A 78 33.08 -8.16 5.18
C ILE A 78 34.34 -7.56 4.57
N GLU A 79 35.48 -8.17 4.84
CA GLU A 79 36.76 -7.74 4.26
C GLU A 79 36.76 -7.97 2.74
N GLY A 80 37.01 -6.91 1.96
CA GLY A 80 36.99 -6.97 0.50
C GLY A 80 37.93 -8.03 -0.10
N ARG A 81 39.07 -8.33 0.56
CA ARG A 81 39.99 -9.39 0.11
C ARG A 81 39.33 -10.77 0.04
N LEU A 82 38.43 -11.09 0.98
CA LEU A 82 37.73 -12.38 0.99
C LEU A 82 36.78 -12.49 -0.21
N LEU A 83 36.16 -11.38 -0.59
CA LEU A 83 35.32 -11.32 -1.78
C LEU A 83 36.13 -11.48 -3.06
N VAL A 84 37.28 -10.82 -3.15
CA VAL A 84 38.22 -10.94 -4.28
C VAL A 84 38.72 -12.38 -4.41
N GLU A 85 39.14 -13.00 -3.32
CA GLU A 85 39.56 -14.41 -3.29
C GLU A 85 38.44 -15.34 -3.78
N ALA A 86 37.22 -15.18 -3.24
CA ALA A 86 36.07 -16.00 -3.59
C ALA A 86 35.65 -15.86 -5.06
N ILE A 87 35.55 -14.62 -5.58
CA ILE A 87 35.16 -14.40 -6.98
C ILE A 87 36.28 -14.82 -7.96
N THR A 88 37.54 -14.75 -7.56
CA THR A 88 38.66 -15.26 -8.37
C THR A 88 38.59 -16.78 -8.52
N GLN A 89 38.23 -17.50 -7.46
CA GLN A 89 38.04 -18.95 -7.51
C GLN A 89 36.79 -19.36 -8.30
N SER A 90 35.71 -18.57 -8.22
CA SER A 90 34.42 -18.87 -8.85
C SER A 90 33.86 -17.70 -9.67
N PRO A 91 34.53 -17.27 -10.76
CA PRO A 91 34.19 -16.05 -11.50
C PRO A 91 32.85 -16.12 -12.23
N SER A 92 32.32 -17.33 -12.44
CA SER A 92 31.00 -17.57 -13.05
C SER A 92 29.85 -17.58 -12.04
N SER A 93 30.11 -17.51 -10.73
CA SER A 93 29.06 -17.55 -9.70
C SER A 93 28.21 -16.29 -9.71
N GLY A 94 26.92 -16.45 -10.03
CA GLY A 94 25.95 -15.35 -10.00
C GLY A 94 25.79 -14.73 -8.61
N TYR A 95 25.79 -15.54 -7.55
CA TYR A 95 25.65 -15.06 -6.18
C TYR A 95 26.85 -14.23 -5.72
N LEU A 96 28.08 -14.68 -6.02
CA LEU A 96 29.28 -13.89 -5.70
C LEU A 96 29.29 -12.56 -6.45
N ARG A 97 28.87 -12.53 -7.72
CA ARG A 97 28.73 -11.28 -8.47
C ARG A 97 27.70 -10.33 -7.85
N LYS A 98 26.55 -10.84 -7.37
CA LYS A 98 25.58 -10.04 -6.61
C LYS A 98 26.18 -9.48 -5.32
N VAL A 99 26.91 -10.31 -4.57
CA VAL A 99 27.59 -9.90 -3.33
C VAL A 99 28.62 -8.81 -3.60
N CYS A 100 29.49 -8.97 -4.60
CA CYS A 100 30.48 -7.95 -4.97
C CYS A 100 29.82 -6.64 -5.42
N PHE A 101 28.77 -6.72 -6.25
CA PHE A 101 28.00 -5.55 -6.67
C PHE A 101 27.41 -4.77 -5.50
N LEU A 102 26.73 -5.46 -4.58
CA LEU A 102 26.12 -4.82 -3.40
C LEU A 102 27.18 -4.34 -2.40
N TRP A 103 28.30 -5.06 -2.26
CA TRP A 103 29.39 -4.64 -1.39
C TRP A 103 29.98 -3.32 -1.84
N GLU A 104 30.25 -3.15 -3.14
CA GLU A 104 30.77 -1.89 -3.68
C GLU A 104 29.74 -0.75 -3.51
N ALA A 105 28.44 -1.06 -3.68
CA ALA A 105 27.37 -0.08 -3.49
C ALA A 105 27.23 0.41 -2.03
N TYR A 106 27.38 -0.48 -1.04
CA TYR A 106 27.17 -0.13 0.38
C TYR A 106 28.44 0.25 1.13
N SER A 107 29.61 -0.11 0.60
CA SER A 107 30.90 0.22 1.23
C SER A 107 31.51 1.52 0.73
N ASP A 108 30.94 2.13 -0.33
CA ASP A 108 31.48 3.24 -1.09
C ASP A 108 32.98 3.05 -1.46
N ARG A 109 33.33 1.80 -1.74
CA ARG A 109 34.70 1.32 -2.01
C ARG A 109 34.65 0.39 -3.20
N SER A 110 35.71 0.42 -4.01
CA SER A 110 35.87 -0.53 -5.12
C SER A 110 36.72 -1.73 -4.67
N LEU A 111 36.33 -2.93 -5.10
CA LEU A 111 37.15 -4.14 -4.90
C LEU A 111 38.37 -4.09 -5.81
N ASP A 112 39.53 -4.51 -5.30
CA ASP A 112 40.74 -4.68 -6.10
C ASP A 112 40.66 -5.99 -6.91
N TYR A 113 39.75 -6.01 -7.87
CA TYR A 113 39.52 -7.11 -8.80
C TYR A 113 39.68 -6.57 -10.22
N THR A 114 40.77 -7.00 -10.87
CA THR A 114 41.17 -6.54 -12.21
C THR A 114 40.68 -7.46 -13.34
N ASP A 115 40.36 -8.70 -13.00
CA ASP A 115 39.77 -9.66 -13.92
C ASP A 115 38.31 -9.31 -14.26
N LYS A 116 37.78 -9.93 -15.32
CA LYS A 116 36.37 -9.78 -15.70
C LYS A 116 35.58 -10.99 -15.21
N PRO A 117 34.48 -10.80 -14.46
CA PRO A 117 33.61 -11.89 -14.09
C PRO A 117 33.07 -12.61 -15.33
N ARG A 118 32.94 -13.93 -15.26
CA ARG A 118 32.52 -14.80 -16.38
C ARG A 118 31.04 -15.18 -16.25
N GLY A 119 30.45 -15.76 -17.28
CA GLY A 119 29.06 -16.25 -17.26
C GLY A 119 28.01 -15.18 -17.64
N PRO A 120 26.72 -15.55 -17.73
CA PRO A 120 25.64 -14.68 -18.18
C PRO A 120 25.33 -13.55 -17.20
N GLY A 121 24.53 -12.58 -17.64
CA GLY A 121 23.97 -11.56 -16.73
C GLY A 121 23.07 -12.21 -15.69
N VAL A 122 23.03 -11.66 -14.48
CA VAL A 122 22.14 -12.15 -13.42
C VAL A 122 21.30 -11.02 -12.87
N LEU A 123 19.99 -11.25 -12.72
CA LEU A 123 19.07 -10.34 -12.06
C LEU A 123 19.33 -10.36 -10.55
N LEU A 124 19.31 -9.20 -9.90
CA LEU A 124 19.47 -9.12 -8.45
C LEU A 124 18.31 -9.82 -7.74
N PHE A 125 17.08 -9.41 -8.07
CA PHE A 125 15.84 -10.00 -7.59
C PHE A 125 15.35 -11.04 -8.58
N ASP A 126 14.94 -12.20 -8.06
CA ASP A 126 14.37 -13.28 -8.85
C ASP A 126 12.92 -12.96 -9.27
N PRO A 127 12.60 -12.81 -10.56
CA PRO A 127 11.24 -12.47 -11.02
C PRO A 127 10.20 -13.55 -10.73
N GLU A 128 10.60 -14.80 -10.50
CA GLU A 128 9.67 -15.86 -10.08
C GLU A 128 9.22 -15.66 -8.63
N ARG A 129 10.08 -15.06 -7.80
CA ARG A 129 9.79 -14.80 -6.38
C ARG A 129 9.26 -13.39 -6.13
N TYR A 130 9.71 -12.39 -6.88
CA TYR A 130 9.40 -10.99 -6.64
C TYR A 130 8.72 -10.34 -7.83
N ILE A 131 7.85 -9.37 -7.57
CA ILE A 131 7.53 -8.36 -8.57
C ILE A 131 8.78 -7.48 -8.77
N THR A 132 9.17 -7.26 -10.02
CA THR A 132 10.41 -6.58 -10.37
C THR A 132 10.12 -5.46 -11.37
N GLY A 133 10.98 -4.45 -11.38
CA GLY A 133 10.89 -3.32 -12.29
C GLY A 133 11.90 -3.39 -13.43
N PRO A 134 12.03 -2.31 -14.22
CA PRO A 134 13.03 -2.21 -15.27
C PRO A 134 14.46 -2.44 -14.73
N SER A 135 15.26 -3.16 -15.50
CA SER A 135 16.61 -3.54 -15.12
C SER A 135 17.64 -2.46 -15.46
N VAL A 136 18.47 -2.09 -14.48
CA VAL A 136 19.66 -1.25 -14.67
C VAL A 136 20.91 -2.12 -14.59
N ARG A 137 21.67 -2.19 -15.70
CA ARG A 137 22.86 -3.04 -15.84
C ARG A 137 24.07 -2.46 -15.10
N ASN A 138 24.61 -3.22 -14.15
CA ASN A 138 26.00 -3.05 -13.71
C ASN A 138 26.93 -3.90 -14.60
N ASN A 139 27.70 -3.25 -15.47
CA ASN A 139 28.57 -3.94 -16.42
C ASN A 139 29.78 -4.63 -15.77
N ARG A 140 30.31 -4.06 -14.68
CA ARG A 140 31.48 -4.58 -13.96
C ARG A 140 31.21 -5.97 -13.40
N TRP A 141 30.09 -6.14 -12.71
CA TRP A 141 29.69 -7.40 -12.09
C TRP A 141 28.68 -8.20 -12.91
N ARG A 142 28.22 -7.69 -14.05
CA ARG A 142 27.20 -8.35 -14.88
C ARG A 142 25.92 -8.65 -14.07
N VAL A 143 25.56 -7.74 -13.18
CA VAL A 143 24.36 -7.80 -12.33
C VAL A 143 23.36 -6.76 -12.80
N ASP A 144 22.11 -7.16 -12.96
CA ASP A 144 21.00 -6.29 -13.34
C ASP A 144 20.20 -5.96 -12.08
N PHE A 145 20.20 -4.69 -11.69
CA PHE A 145 19.33 -4.22 -10.62
C PHE A 145 17.91 -4.05 -11.18
N ASN A 146 17.00 -4.93 -10.79
CA ASN A 146 15.59 -4.95 -11.21
C ASN A 146 14.62 -4.74 -10.02
N GLY A 147 15.09 -4.04 -8.98
CA GLY A 147 14.29 -3.75 -7.78
C GLY A 147 13.24 -2.67 -8.00
N LEU A 148 12.29 -2.56 -7.06
CA LEU A 148 11.23 -1.54 -7.07
C LEU A 148 11.75 -0.26 -6.39
N GLY A 149 12.60 0.48 -7.10
CA GLY A 149 13.26 1.70 -6.61
C GLY A 149 14.71 1.81 -7.09
N THR A 150 15.61 2.13 -6.17
CA THR A 150 17.04 2.32 -6.38
C THR A 150 17.85 1.60 -5.30
N LEU A 151 19.18 1.64 -5.38
CA LEU A 151 20.04 1.20 -4.29
C LEU A 151 20.01 2.13 -3.06
N GLN A 152 19.29 3.26 -3.11
CA GLN A 152 19.13 4.16 -1.96
C GLN A 152 17.75 4.04 -1.29
N TYR A 153 16.77 3.49 -2.01
CA TYR A 153 15.44 3.17 -1.52
C TYR A 153 14.81 2.08 -2.39
N CYS A 154 14.46 0.93 -1.82
CA CYS A 154 13.86 -0.16 -2.58
C CYS A 154 12.81 -0.88 -1.75
N ALA A 155 11.59 -0.92 -2.26
CA ALA A 155 10.58 -1.83 -1.76
C ALA A 155 10.79 -3.24 -2.37
N THR A 156 10.32 -4.26 -1.66
CA THR A 156 10.21 -5.62 -2.19
C THR A 156 8.77 -6.08 -2.11
N VAL A 157 8.30 -6.82 -3.13
CA VAL A 157 6.97 -7.41 -3.15
C VAL A 157 7.12 -8.85 -3.59
N GLU A 158 6.85 -9.81 -2.70
CA GLU A 158 6.85 -11.23 -3.05
C GLU A 158 5.61 -11.59 -3.85
N ARG A 159 5.78 -12.47 -4.84
CA ARG A 159 4.70 -13.10 -5.60
C ARG A 159 4.06 -14.20 -4.76
N THR A 160 3.27 -13.81 -3.76
CA THR A 160 2.44 -14.76 -3.03
C THR A 160 1.29 -15.26 -3.93
N PRO A 161 0.69 -16.43 -3.65
CA PRO A 161 -0.48 -16.89 -4.41
C PRO A 161 -1.62 -15.87 -4.44
N GLU A 162 -1.83 -15.14 -3.33
CA GLU A 162 -2.83 -14.07 -3.23
C GLU A 162 -2.50 -12.89 -4.16
N VAL A 163 -1.28 -12.35 -4.09
CA VAL A 163 -0.86 -11.24 -4.95
C VAL A 163 -0.94 -11.65 -6.42
N GLN A 164 -0.52 -12.86 -6.77
CA GLN A 164 -0.59 -13.35 -8.13
C GLN A 164 -2.03 -13.45 -8.65
N ALA A 165 -2.95 -14.03 -7.86
CA ALA A 165 -4.35 -14.13 -8.23
C ALA A 165 -5.00 -12.75 -8.44
N LEU A 166 -4.64 -11.76 -7.62
CA LEU A 166 -5.15 -10.40 -7.74
C LEU A 166 -4.63 -9.66 -8.98
N LEU A 167 -3.35 -9.86 -9.34
CA LEU A 167 -2.78 -9.30 -10.57
C LEU A 167 -3.41 -9.92 -11.81
N GLU A 168 -3.65 -11.24 -11.80
CA GLU A 168 -4.29 -11.97 -12.89
C GLU A 168 -5.78 -11.60 -13.07
N TYR A 169 -6.41 -10.99 -12.06
CA TYR A 169 -7.81 -10.57 -12.11
C TYR A 169 -8.07 -9.37 -13.05
N ASP A 170 -7.04 -8.59 -13.41
CA ASP A 170 -7.14 -7.37 -14.23
C ASP A 170 -8.20 -6.38 -13.74
N ILE A 171 -8.06 -5.94 -12.48
CA ILE A 171 -9.00 -5.05 -11.80
C ILE A 171 -9.23 -3.77 -12.61
N LEU A 172 -8.18 -3.19 -13.18
CA LEU A 172 -8.26 -1.91 -13.91
C LEU A 172 -8.90 -2.08 -15.29
N GLY A 173 -8.61 -3.18 -16.01
CA GLY A 173 -9.31 -3.53 -17.24
C GLY A 173 -10.81 -3.72 -17.01
N ARG A 174 -11.18 -4.51 -16.00
CA ARG A 174 -12.58 -4.71 -15.60
C ARG A 174 -13.27 -3.42 -15.17
N SER A 175 -12.55 -2.51 -14.51
CA SER A 175 -13.08 -1.20 -14.14
C SER A 175 -13.45 -0.38 -15.38
N LYS A 176 -12.60 -0.39 -16.41
CA LYS A 176 -12.87 0.29 -17.69
C LYS A 176 -14.08 -0.32 -18.39
N GLU A 177 -14.15 -1.65 -18.44
CA GLU A 177 -15.28 -2.39 -19.06
C GLU A 177 -16.61 -2.11 -18.35
N PHE A 178 -16.60 -2.15 -17.01
CA PHE A 178 -17.77 -1.86 -16.20
C PHE A 178 -18.31 -0.46 -16.50
N ILE A 179 -17.46 0.56 -16.47
CA ILE A 179 -17.86 1.94 -16.73
C ILE A 179 -18.34 2.12 -18.17
N ALA A 180 -17.69 1.49 -19.16
CA ALA A 180 -18.11 1.55 -20.56
C ALA A 180 -19.48 0.88 -20.81
N SER A 181 -19.91 -0.02 -19.94
CA SER A 181 -21.22 -0.69 -20.03
C SER A 181 -22.39 0.18 -19.54
N LEU A 182 -22.11 1.23 -18.76
CA LEU A 182 -23.15 2.06 -18.14
C LEU A 182 -23.69 3.12 -19.10
N PRO A 183 -25.00 3.43 -19.04
CA PRO A 183 -25.54 4.64 -19.66
C PRO A 183 -24.83 5.89 -19.14
N LYS A 184 -24.61 6.90 -20.00
CA LYS A 184 -23.84 8.11 -19.66
C LYS A 184 -24.31 8.80 -18.38
N GLU A 185 -25.63 8.97 -18.20
CA GLU A 185 -26.18 9.63 -17.01
C GLU A 185 -25.92 8.84 -15.72
N MET A 186 -25.95 7.51 -15.80
CA MET A 186 -25.65 6.61 -14.68
C MET A 186 -24.15 6.64 -14.34
N MET A 187 -23.30 6.62 -15.37
CA MET A 187 -21.85 6.80 -15.21
C MET A 187 -21.53 8.12 -14.49
N ASP A 188 -22.07 9.25 -14.96
CA ASP A 188 -21.81 10.56 -14.37
C ASP A 188 -22.23 10.61 -12.88
N ARG A 189 -23.34 9.95 -12.52
CA ARG A 189 -23.80 9.83 -11.12
C ARG A 189 -22.90 8.93 -10.29
N ALA A 190 -22.50 7.76 -10.81
CA ALA A 190 -21.61 6.83 -10.12
C ALA A 190 -20.23 7.45 -9.87
N ILE A 191 -19.68 8.19 -10.84
CA ILE A 191 -18.43 8.92 -10.67
C ILE A 191 -18.58 10.00 -9.59
N ASN A 192 -19.64 10.81 -9.63
CA ASN A 192 -19.86 11.84 -8.61
C ASN A 192 -20.03 11.24 -7.21
N TRP A 193 -20.75 10.12 -7.09
CA TRP A 193 -20.82 9.37 -5.84
C TRP A 193 -19.44 8.89 -5.40
N ALA A 194 -18.62 8.33 -6.30
CA ALA A 194 -17.30 7.82 -5.96
C ALA A 194 -16.40 8.92 -5.36
N TYR A 195 -16.42 10.14 -5.91
CA TYR A 195 -15.68 11.27 -5.33
C TYR A 195 -16.17 11.64 -3.92
N LEU A 196 -17.49 11.67 -3.71
CA LEU A 196 -18.08 12.02 -2.41
C LEU A 196 -17.83 10.92 -1.37
N SER A 197 -18.05 9.66 -1.73
CA SER A 197 -17.87 8.52 -0.84
C SER A 197 -16.40 8.27 -0.51
N GLU A 198 -15.49 8.49 -1.46
CA GLU A 198 -14.04 8.50 -1.24
C GLU A 198 -13.63 9.59 -0.25
N THR A 199 -14.19 10.79 -0.40
CA THR A 199 -13.95 11.91 0.51
C THR A 199 -14.42 11.58 1.93
N ASP A 200 -15.68 11.21 2.10
CA ASP A 200 -16.27 10.95 3.40
C ASP A 200 -15.57 9.78 4.11
N SER A 201 -15.24 8.71 3.38
CA SER A 201 -14.54 7.55 3.94
C SER A 201 -13.09 7.89 4.31
N SER A 202 -12.41 8.70 3.51
CA SER A 202 -11.05 9.18 3.81
C SER A 202 -11.01 9.98 5.12
N PHE A 203 -12.00 10.83 5.41
CA PHE A 203 -12.10 11.52 6.70
C PHE A 203 -12.51 10.57 7.84
N ALA A 204 -13.44 9.64 7.57
CA ALA A 204 -13.92 8.69 8.58
C ALA A 204 -12.84 7.69 9.05
N ILE A 205 -11.85 7.39 8.21
CA ILE A 205 -10.65 6.62 8.61
C ILE A 205 -9.85 7.38 9.68
N GLU A 206 -9.73 8.70 9.56
CA GLU A 206 -9.09 9.56 10.56
C GLU A 206 -10.01 9.91 11.74
N LYS A 207 -11.19 9.27 11.84
CA LYS A 207 -12.23 9.55 12.85
C LYS A 207 -12.75 10.99 12.81
N GLU A 208 -12.71 11.61 11.64
CA GLU A 208 -13.24 12.94 11.37
C GLU A 208 -14.53 12.87 10.54
N ALA A 209 -15.38 13.89 10.68
CA ALA A 209 -16.47 14.16 9.75
C ALA A 209 -16.21 15.52 9.07
N PRO A 210 -16.10 15.59 7.74
CA PRO A 210 -15.82 16.85 7.06
C PRO A 210 -17.04 17.77 7.07
N SER A 211 -16.82 19.09 7.16
CA SER A 211 -17.86 20.04 6.80
C SER A 211 -18.07 20.05 5.28
N GLN A 212 -19.17 20.61 4.79
CA GLN A 212 -19.43 20.73 3.35
C GLN A 212 -18.24 21.37 2.61
N GLN A 213 -17.72 22.49 3.11
CA GLN A 213 -16.59 23.18 2.50
C GLN A 213 -15.30 22.32 2.50
N LYS A 214 -15.08 21.50 3.54
CA LYS A 214 -13.95 20.56 3.58
C LYS A 214 -14.12 19.46 2.53
N SER A 215 -15.32 18.91 2.41
CA SER A 215 -15.64 17.87 1.44
C SER A 215 -15.44 18.40 0.01
N GLU A 216 -15.96 19.59 -0.31
CA GLU A 216 -15.78 20.23 -1.61
C GLU A 216 -14.29 20.44 -1.95
N ARG A 217 -13.48 20.93 -1.00
CA ARG A 217 -12.03 21.10 -1.21
C ARG A 217 -11.32 19.78 -1.45
N PHE A 218 -11.66 18.73 -0.71
CA PHE A 218 -11.02 17.42 -0.87
C PHE A 218 -11.44 16.74 -2.17
N VAL A 219 -12.68 16.89 -2.62
CA VAL A 219 -13.11 16.46 -3.96
C VAL A 219 -12.30 17.17 -5.05
N GLN A 220 -12.06 18.48 -4.92
CA GLN A 220 -11.21 19.21 -5.86
C GLN A 220 -9.76 18.70 -5.83
N LEU A 221 -9.24 18.37 -4.64
CA LEU A 221 -7.94 17.73 -4.49
C LEU A 221 -7.89 16.39 -5.24
N LEU A 222 -8.89 15.51 -5.07
CA LEU A 222 -8.94 14.23 -5.78
C LEU A 222 -8.97 14.40 -7.30
N ARG A 223 -9.68 15.41 -7.80
CA ARG A 223 -9.71 15.72 -9.25
C ARG A 223 -8.36 16.15 -9.80
N GLN A 224 -7.47 16.73 -8.98
CA GLN A 224 -6.11 17.06 -9.40
C GLN A 224 -5.28 15.81 -9.75
N ALA A 225 -5.70 14.60 -9.32
CA ALA A 225 -5.03 13.38 -9.74
C ALA A 225 -5.03 13.19 -11.27
N HIS A 226 -6.10 13.67 -11.93
CA HIS A 226 -6.22 13.63 -13.39
C HIS A 226 -5.34 14.66 -14.11
N ASP A 227 -4.77 15.65 -13.40
CA ASP A 227 -3.82 16.60 -13.98
C ASP A 227 -2.45 15.95 -14.24
N ARG A 228 -2.20 14.77 -13.64
CA ARG A 228 -0.97 13.96 -13.82
C ARG A 228 0.31 14.76 -13.59
N GLN A 229 0.26 15.70 -12.65
CA GLN A 229 1.41 16.51 -12.27
C GLN A 229 2.49 15.61 -11.64
N PRO A 230 3.77 15.78 -12.00
CA PRO A 230 4.86 15.13 -11.29
C PRO A 230 4.82 15.49 -9.80
N LEU A 231 5.00 14.49 -8.94
CA LEU A 231 5.14 14.69 -7.51
C LEU A 231 6.45 15.44 -7.22
N THR A 232 6.29 16.62 -6.63
CA THR A 232 7.35 17.44 -6.06
C THR A 232 7.00 17.78 -4.62
N GLU A 233 7.97 18.24 -3.83
CA GLU A 233 7.70 18.72 -2.48
C GLU A 233 6.69 19.87 -2.48
N ASP A 234 6.85 20.86 -3.36
CA ASP A 234 5.92 21.98 -3.51
C ASP A 234 4.49 21.52 -3.82
N TYR A 235 4.34 20.51 -4.68
CA TYR A 235 3.02 19.96 -5.01
C TYR A 235 2.41 19.23 -3.82
N LEU A 236 3.19 18.40 -3.12
CA LEU A 236 2.73 17.70 -1.91
C LEU A 236 2.37 18.67 -0.78
N VAL A 237 3.13 19.76 -0.61
CA VAL A 237 2.81 20.85 0.32
C VAL A 237 1.49 21.51 -0.06
N SER A 238 1.28 21.81 -1.35
CA SER A 238 0.02 22.36 -1.84
C SER A 238 -1.17 21.43 -1.56
N LEU A 239 -1.00 20.12 -1.80
CA LEU A 239 -2.01 19.10 -1.50
C LEU A 239 -2.30 19.03 0.01
N GLN A 240 -1.27 19.10 0.87
CA GLN A 240 -1.44 19.12 2.32
C GLN A 240 -2.27 20.34 2.76
N ASN A 241 -1.94 21.53 2.26
CA ASN A 241 -2.65 22.77 2.57
C ASN A 241 -4.11 22.74 2.09
N ASN A 242 -4.40 22.02 1.00
CA ASN A 242 -5.77 21.80 0.52
C ASN A 242 -6.54 20.78 1.36
N ALA A 243 -5.87 19.74 1.86
CA ALA A 243 -6.46 18.70 2.71
C ALA A 243 -6.70 19.18 4.15
N ILE A 244 -5.90 20.13 4.64
CA ILE A 244 -5.96 20.67 6.01
C ILE A 244 -6.67 22.02 6.04
N SER A 245 -7.64 22.15 6.94
CA SER A 245 -8.45 23.37 7.04
C SER A 245 -7.85 24.45 7.92
N GLN A 246 -6.99 24.09 8.88
CA GLN A 246 -6.39 25.07 9.76
C GLN A 246 -5.12 25.67 9.14
N PRO A 247 -5.07 26.99 8.88
CA PRO A 247 -3.90 27.61 8.27
C PRO A 247 -2.63 27.54 9.13
N LEU A 248 -2.77 27.35 10.45
CA LEU A 248 -1.63 27.16 11.35
C LEU A 248 -0.96 25.78 11.20
N GLU A 249 -1.68 24.82 10.62
CA GLU A 249 -1.22 23.45 10.35
C GLU A 249 -0.77 23.28 8.88
N TRP A 250 -0.74 24.38 8.12
CA TRP A 250 -0.27 24.36 6.73
C TRP A 250 1.23 24.15 6.67
N ALA A 251 1.62 23.14 5.90
CA ALA A 251 3.01 22.89 5.62
C ALA A 251 3.58 23.99 4.70
N VAL A 252 4.86 24.27 4.90
CA VAL A 252 5.68 25.07 3.98
C VAL A 252 6.79 24.23 3.33
N ALA A 253 7.09 23.08 3.92
CA ALA A 253 8.09 22.10 3.52
C ALA A 253 7.80 20.79 4.26
N PHE A 254 8.53 19.72 3.94
CA PHE A 254 8.58 18.54 4.79
C PHE A 254 9.09 18.89 6.20
N ARG A 255 8.62 18.14 7.19
CA ARG A 255 8.89 18.39 8.60
C ARG A 255 10.39 18.49 8.89
N HIS A 256 10.73 19.39 9.81
CA HIS A 256 12.08 19.55 10.37
C HIS A 256 12.18 19.01 11.79
N GLU A 257 11.05 18.62 12.38
CA GLU A 257 10.95 18.06 13.71
C GLU A 257 10.43 16.63 13.66
N GLN A 258 10.68 15.88 14.74
CA GLN A 258 10.24 14.49 14.84
C GLN A 258 8.76 14.42 15.22
N ASN A 259 7.96 13.78 14.37
CA ASN A 259 6.58 13.42 14.69
C ASN A 259 6.49 11.95 15.14
N HIS A 260 5.34 11.58 15.68
CA HIS A 260 5.05 10.21 16.10
C HIS A 260 3.54 9.97 16.06
N LEU A 261 3.14 8.69 15.92
CA LEU A 261 1.75 8.28 15.95
C LEU A 261 1.43 7.69 17.31
N THR A 262 0.26 8.03 17.84
CA THR A 262 -0.22 7.57 19.15
C THR A 262 -1.57 6.88 19.05
N ASN A 263 -1.87 6.05 20.03
CA ASN A 263 -3.22 5.57 20.30
C ASN A 263 -3.74 6.21 21.61
N SER A 264 -4.90 5.77 22.08
CA SER A 264 -5.54 6.33 23.27
C SER A 264 -4.84 6.03 24.61
N PHE A 265 -3.76 5.22 24.64
CA PHE A 265 -3.00 4.96 25.86
C PHE A 265 -2.08 6.14 26.22
N ARG A 266 -1.85 6.35 27.52
CA ARG A 266 -0.98 7.43 28.01
C ARG A 266 0.50 7.02 28.03
N GLY A 267 1.37 8.01 27.85
CA GLY A 267 2.82 7.86 27.99
C GLY A 267 3.49 7.12 26.83
N ALA A 268 4.72 6.66 27.03
CA ALA A 268 5.53 5.99 26.01
C ALA A 268 4.86 4.74 25.39
N ALA A 269 3.99 4.06 26.16
CA ALA A 269 3.21 2.91 25.70
C ALA A 269 2.12 3.29 24.68
N GLY A 270 1.72 4.57 24.63
CA GLY A 270 0.79 5.09 23.65
C GLY A 270 1.37 5.29 22.25
N VAL A 271 2.70 5.33 22.13
CA VAL A 271 3.40 5.55 20.84
C VAL A 271 3.41 4.29 20.01
N THR A 272 2.56 4.25 18.99
CA THR A 272 2.38 3.09 18.11
C THR A 272 3.43 3.02 17.02
N TYR A 273 3.89 4.16 16.52
CA TYR A 273 4.87 4.24 15.44
C TYR A 273 5.65 5.55 15.47
N ILE A 274 6.91 5.50 15.07
CA ILE A 274 7.76 6.67 14.89
C ILE A 274 8.34 6.61 13.46
N PRO A 275 7.98 7.56 12.59
CA PRO A 275 8.56 7.73 11.27
C PRO A 275 10.08 8.02 11.33
N PRO A 276 10.84 7.93 10.23
CA PRO A 276 12.29 8.14 10.25
C PRO A 276 12.68 9.53 10.78
N PRO A 277 13.93 9.73 11.26
CA PRO A 277 14.44 11.06 11.60
C PRO A 277 14.22 12.08 10.47
N PRO A 278 14.01 13.38 10.76
CA PRO A 278 13.65 14.37 9.75
C PRO A 278 14.63 14.46 8.57
N GLU A 279 15.94 14.38 8.82
CA GLU A 279 16.93 14.40 7.73
C GLU A 279 16.79 13.18 6.82
N LEU A 280 16.66 11.99 7.41
CA LEU A 280 16.45 10.76 6.66
C LEU A 280 15.11 10.78 5.91
N CYS A 281 14.05 11.34 6.51
CA CYS A 281 12.75 11.48 5.87
C CYS A 281 12.84 12.26 4.55
N ARG A 282 13.59 13.38 4.51
CA ARG A 282 13.77 14.17 3.29
C ARG A 282 14.46 13.39 2.18
N ASP A 283 15.54 12.69 2.51
CA ASP A 283 16.25 11.85 1.54
C ASP A 283 15.34 10.75 0.97
N LEU A 284 14.57 10.10 1.83
CA LEU A 284 13.67 9.02 1.41
C LEU A 284 12.46 9.55 0.63
N MET A 285 11.98 10.74 0.93
CA MET A 285 10.91 11.39 0.16
C MET A 285 11.37 11.71 -1.26
N PHE A 286 12.62 12.13 -1.45
CA PHE A 286 13.18 12.32 -2.79
C PHE A 286 13.13 11.02 -3.61
N GLU A 287 13.58 9.91 -3.02
CA GLU A 287 13.56 8.60 -3.69
C GLU A 287 12.12 8.09 -3.93
N LEU A 288 11.22 8.26 -2.96
CA LEU A 288 9.83 7.85 -3.08
C LEU A 288 9.10 8.64 -4.17
N MET A 289 9.30 9.96 -4.25
CA MET A 289 8.73 10.78 -5.33
C MET A 289 9.28 10.35 -6.70
N ALA A 290 10.60 10.12 -6.81
CA ALA A 290 11.22 9.65 -8.03
C ALA A 290 10.72 8.26 -8.47
N PHE A 291 10.41 7.38 -7.52
CA PHE A 291 9.73 6.11 -7.77
C PHE A 291 8.28 6.35 -8.24
N ALA A 292 7.48 7.08 -7.47
CA ALA A 292 6.06 7.28 -7.73
C ALA A 292 5.78 8.04 -9.05
N ASN A 293 6.71 8.87 -9.52
CA ASN A 293 6.62 9.55 -10.82
C ASN A 293 6.89 8.65 -12.04
N ARG A 294 7.59 7.52 -11.86
CA ARG A 294 7.99 6.61 -12.95
C ARG A 294 7.22 5.30 -12.92
N ALA A 295 7.13 4.70 -11.74
CA ALA A 295 6.58 3.37 -11.51
C ALA A 295 5.20 3.11 -12.12
N PRO A 296 4.23 4.05 -12.10
CA PRO A 296 2.91 3.81 -12.71
C PRO A 296 2.92 3.56 -14.22
N LEU A 297 4.01 3.93 -14.92
CA LEU A 297 4.18 3.69 -16.36
C LEU A 297 5.03 2.45 -16.66
N GLU A 298 5.75 1.93 -15.66
CA GLU A 298 6.74 0.86 -15.82
C GLU A 298 6.30 -0.46 -15.16
N LEU A 299 5.30 -0.40 -14.27
CA LEU A 299 4.82 -1.51 -13.46
C LEU A 299 3.29 -1.64 -13.57
N ASP A 300 2.75 -2.69 -12.95
CA ASP A 300 1.32 -2.73 -12.62
C ASP A 300 0.95 -1.48 -11.78
N PRO A 301 -0.06 -0.68 -12.20
CA PRO A 301 -0.38 0.57 -11.54
C PRO A 301 -0.83 0.43 -10.09
N LEU A 302 -1.47 -0.69 -9.70
CA LEU A 302 -1.90 -0.93 -8.32
C LEU A 302 -0.73 -1.32 -7.42
N VAL A 303 0.26 -2.03 -7.96
CA VAL A 303 1.53 -2.27 -7.25
C VAL A 303 2.26 -0.96 -7.00
N ALA A 304 2.39 -0.11 -8.03
CA ALA A 304 3.00 1.21 -7.90
C ALA A 304 2.26 2.09 -6.89
N ALA A 305 0.92 2.10 -6.95
CA ALA A 305 0.05 2.83 -6.02
C ALA A 305 0.23 2.36 -4.58
N GLY A 306 0.28 1.05 -4.33
CA GLY A 306 0.46 0.49 -2.99
C GLY A 306 1.80 0.88 -2.38
N ILE A 307 2.88 0.80 -3.15
CA ILE A 307 4.22 1.21 -2.69
C ILE A 307 4.28 2.72 -2.43
N ALA A 308 3.76 3.54 -3.35
CA ALA A 308 3.76 5.00 -3.19
C ALA A 308 2.95 5.44 -1.96
N SER A 309 1.75 4.90 -1.81
CA SER A 309 0.84 5.22 -0.71
C SER A 309 1.39 4.81 0.65
N PHE A 310 1.72 3.53 0.85
CA PHE A 310 2.21 3.05 2.13
C PHE A 310 3.61 3.57 2.46
N GLY A 311 4.49 3.68 1.45
CA GLY A 311 5.79 4.32 1.60
C GLY A 311 5.64 5.75 2.15
N PHE A 312 4.70 6.53 1.62
CA PHE A 312 4.44 7.89 2.08
C PHE A 312 3.93 7.92 3.54
N VAL A 313 3.01 7.03 3.92
CA VAL A 313 2.52 6.95 5.31
C VAL A 313 3.63 6.59 6.29
N PHE A 314 4.54 5.69 5.90
CA PHE A 314 5.67 5.29 6.75
C PHE A 314 6.72 6.40 6.88
N LEU A 315 6.99 7.17 5.81
CA LEU A 315 7.88 8.33 5.89
C LEU A 315 7.28 9.49 6.68
N HIS A 316 5.96 9.66 6.58
CA HIS A 316 5.14 10.61 7.32
C HIS A 316 5.73 12.04 7.29
N PRO A 317 5.87 12.65 6.11
CA PRO A 317 6.66 13.86 5.93
C PRO A 317 6.03 15.15 6.48
N PHE A 318 4.75 15.16 6.81
CA PHE A 318 4.05 16.33 7.36
C PHE A 318 3.65 16.16 8.83
N MET A 319 3.30 17.24 9.52
CA MET A 319 2.79 17.18 10.90
C MET A 319 1.34 16.67 10.95
N ASP A 320 0.54 16.98 9.94
CA ASP A 320 -0.82 16.46 9.74
C ASP A 320 -1.09 16.29 8.23
N GLY A 321 -2.08 15.47 7.87
CA GLY A 321 -2.56 15.25 6.50
C GLY A 321 -2.00 14.00 5.84
N ASN A 322 -1.05 13.30 6.47
CA ASN A 322 -0.33 12.20 5.84
C ASN A 322 -1.22 11.05 5.37
N GLY A 323 -2.20 10.63 6.19
CA GLY A 323 -3.15 9.56 5.81
C GLY A 323 -4.00 9.94 4.60
N ARG A 324 -4.52 11.17 4.58
CA ARG A 324 -5.33 11.72 3.47
C ARG A 324 -4.54 11.81 2.18
N LEU A 325 -3.30 12.31 2.25
CA LEU A 325 -2.41 12.40 1.10
C LEU A 325 -1.97 11.03 0.59
N SER A 326 -1.72 10.06 1.48
CA SER A 326 -1.45 8.68 1.07
C SER A 326 -2.58 8.08 0.24
N ARG A 327 -3.83 8.27 0.64
CA ARG A 327 -4.99 7.81 -0.14
C ARG A 327 -5.09 8.54 -1.47
N PHE A 328 -4.81 9.84 -1.51
CA PHE A 328 -4.66 10.57 -2.77
C PHE A 328 -3.58 9.98 -3.68
N LEU A 329 -2.43 9.54 -3.15
CA LEU A 329 -1.35 8.96 -3.95
C LEU A 329 -1.74 7.65 -4.66
N ILE A 330 -2.73 6.92 -4.14
CA ILE A 330 -3.32 5.77 -4.86
C ILE A 330 -3.93 6.27 -6.17
N HIS A 331 -4.78 7.29 -6.09
CA HIS A 331 -5.44 7.89 -7.27
C HIS A 331 -4.45 8.54 -8.22
N GLN A 332 -3.44 9.24 -7.69
CA GLN A 332 -2.38 9.84 -8.50
C GLN A 332 -1.69 8.79 -9.36
N ALA A 333 -1.28 7.66 -8.77
CA ALA A 333 -0.61 6.58 -9.49
C ALA A 333 -1.52 5.98 -10.58
N LEU A 334 -2.78 5.68 -10.23
CA LEU A 334 -3.74 5.13 -11.18
C LEU A 334 -4.04 6.08 -12.34
N CYS A 335 -4.18 7.37 -12.08
CA CYS A 335 -4.40 8.38 -13.12
C CYS A 335 -3.16 8.59 -14.00
N CYS A 336 -1.96 8.61 -13.41
CA CYS A 336 -0.70 8.76 -14.15
C CYS A 336 -0.43 7.58 -15.10
N SER A 337 -0.86 6.37 -14.72
CA SER A 337 -0.74 5.19 -15.59
C SER A 337 -1.63 5.22 -16.84
N GLY A 338 -2.64 6.10 -16.90
CA GLY A 338 -3.70 6.05 -17.92
C GLY A 338 -4.71 4.93 -17.70
N ALA A 339 -4.68 4.25 -16.55
CA ALA A 339 -5.67 3.23 -16.21
C ALA A 339 -7.04 3.83 -15.87
N LEU A 340 -7.12 5.06 -15.37
CA LEU A 340 -8.37 5.75 -15.10
C LEU A 340 -8.50 6.98 -15.99
N GLU A 341 -9.46 6.94 -16.91
CA GLU A 341 -9.78 8.03 -17.85
C GLU A 341 -11.17 8.62 -17.55
N ASN A 342 -11.52 9.74 -18.19
CA ASN A 342 -12.83 10.39 -18.09
C ASN A 342 -13.26 10.77 -16.66
N GLY A 343 -12.29 11.05 -15.78
CA GLY A 343 -12.56 11.40 -14.39
C GLY A 343 -12.92 10.22 -13.50
N LEU A 344 -12.80 8.98 -14.00
CA LEU A 344 -13.03 7.76 -13.22
C LEU A 344 -12.12 7.74 -11.98
N LEU A 345 -12.72 7.36 -10.85
CA LEU A 345 -12.09 7.17 -9.56
C LEU A 345 -12.60 5.86 -8.97
N LEU A 346 -11.70 5.01 -8.47
CA LEU A 346 -12.08 3.81 -7.72
C LEU A 346 -12.26 4.19 -6.25
N PRO A 347 -13.41 3.96 -5.60
CA PRO A 347 -13.65 4.40 -4.22
C PRO A 347 -12.93 3.51 -3.19
N VAL A 348 -11.59 3.44 -3.27
CA VAL A 348 -10.73 2.59 -2.44
C VAL A 348 -10.81 2.94 -0.96
N SER A 349 -11.04 4.20 -0.60
CA SER A 349 -11.21 4.59 0.81
C SER A 349 -12.48 4.00 1.42
N VAL A 350 -13.54 3.81 0.62
CA VAL A 350 -14.78 3.14 1.07
C VAL A 350 -14.47 1.68 1.43
N ALA A 351 -13.79 0.97 0.53
CA ALA A 351 -13.35 -0.40 0.77
C ALA A 351 -12.42 -0.50 1.99
N MET A 352 -11.42 0.40 2.09
CA MET A 352 -10.49 0.46 3.23
C MET A 352 -11.22 0.72 4.55
N LYS A 353 -12.26 1.56 4.55
CA LYS A 353 -13.03 1.85 5.78
C LYS A 353 -13.86 0.65 6.22
N ARG A 354 -14.45 -0.10 5.28
CA ARG A 354 -15.15 -1.36 5.58
C ARG A 354 -14.17 -2.43 6.11
N GLU A 355 -12.91 -2.38 5.69
CA GLU A 355 -11.84 -3.32 6.05
C GLU A 355 -10.77 -2.69 6.98
N GLU A 356 -11.19 -1.81 7.91
CA GLU A 356 -10.27 -1.01 8.76
C GLU A 356 -9.27 -1.87 9.55
N GLN A 357 -9.69 -3.07 9.98
CA GLN A 357 -8.82 -4.01 10.68
C GLN A 357 -7.68 -4.52 9.78
N ARG A 358 -7.99 -4.90 8.53
CA ARG A 358 -6.97 -5.35 7.55
C ARG A 358 -6.06 -4.20 7.14
N TYR A 359 -6.59 -2.98 7.05
CA TYR A 359 -5.78 -1.79 6.81
C TYR A 359 -4.75 -1.59 7.92
N LEU A 360 -5.19 -1.71 9.18
CA LEU A 360 -4.31 -1.61 10.34
C LEU A 360 -3.27 -2.73 10.34
N GLU A 361 -3.63 -3.96 9.98
CA GLU A 361 -2.70 -5.08 9.86
C GLU A 361 -1.62 -4.84 8.80
N ALA A 362 -2.00 -4.32 7.62
CA ALA A 362 -1.06 -3.95 6.56
C ALA A 362 -0.07 -2.87 7.05
N LEU A 363 -0.55 -1.81 7.72
CA LEU A 363 0.31 -0.79 8.33
C LEU A 363 1.24 -1.38 9.41
N GLN A 364 0.71 -2.29 10.23
CA GLN A 364 1.43 -2.91 11.35
C GLN A 364 2.47 -3.94 10.92
N SER A 365 2.38 -4.47 9.69
CA SER A 365 3.39 -5.37 9.12
C SER A 365 4.80 -4.75 9.10
N PHE A 366 4.89 -3.42 8.94
CA PHE A 366 6.14 -2.66 8.99
C PHE A 366 6.26 -1.80 10.26
N SER A 367 5.20 -1.08 10.64
CA SER A 367 5.29 -0.09 11.73
C SER A 367 5.60 -0.69 13.09
N LYS A 368 5.00 -1.85 13.45
CA LYS A 368 5.27 -2.53 14.73
C LYS A 368 6.73 -2.97 14.86
N PRO A 369 7.33 -3.70 13.91
CA PRO A 369 8.74 -4.07 14.03
C PRO A 369 9.66 -2.85 13.94
N ALA A 370 9.37 -1.86 13.09
CA ALA A 370 10.17 -0.63 13.00
C ALA A 370 10.17 0.17 14.32
N ARG A 371 9.03 0.20 15.04
CA ARG A 371 8.90 0.85 16.35
C ARG A 371 9.86 0.31 17.41
N GLN A 372 10.33 -0.94 17.28
CA GLN A 372 11.28 -1.55 18.23
C GLN A 372 12.68 -0.90 18.18
N PHE A 373 12.99 -0.17 17.11
CA PHE A 373 14.27 0.54 16.93
C PHE A 373 14.24 1.98 17.43
N TRP A 374 13.32 2.29 18.36
CA TRP A 374 13.20 3.60 18.98
C TRP A 374 13.14 3.49 20.50
N ASP A 375 14.06 4.17 21.18
CA ASP A 375 13.94 4.45 22.61
C ASP A 375 12.99 5.63 22.78
N VAL A 376 11.96 5.44 23.59
CA VAL A 376 10.92 6.44 23.86
C VAL A 376 10.86 6.68 25.35
N ARG A 377 11.19 7.90 25.74
CA ARG A 377 11.09 8.33 27.13
C ARG A 377 10.05 9.43 27.24
N TRP A 378 9.02 9.14 28.01
CA TRP A 378 8.01 10.12 28.36
C TRP A 378 8.54 10.99 29.51
N ILE A 379 8.59 12.30 29.30
CA ILE A 379 9.07 13.28 30.29
C ILE A 379 7.85 13.89 30.99
N ASP A 380 6.96 14.50 30.20
CA ASP A 380 5.68 15.06 30.67
C ASP A 380 4.64 15.08 29.53
N ALA A 381 3.52 15.78 29.73
CA ALA A 381 2.42 15.83 28.77
C ALA A 381 2.81 16.40 27.40
N ASP A 382 3.79 17.32 27.36
CA ASP A 382 4.19 18.04 26.15
C ASP A 382 5.57 17.58 25.64
N ASN A 383 6.34 16.89 26.48
CA ASN A 383 7.72 16.50 26.18
C ASN A 383 7.92 14.99 26.16
N MET A 384 8.39 14.49 25.01
CA MET A 384 8.87 13.12 24.83
C MET A 384 10.23 13.12 24.14
N SER A 385 11.14 12.29 24.64
CA SER A 385 12.39 12.00 23.96
C SER A 385 12.19 10.80 23.04
N LEU A 386 12.46 11.02 21.75
CA LEU A 386 12.37 10.01 20.69
C LEU A 386 13.78 9.82 20.13
N ASN A 387 14.44 8.73 20.50
CA ASN A 387 15.81 8.44 20.04
C ASN A 387 15.82 7.22 19.13
N PHE A 388 16.25 7.41 17.89
CA PHE A 388 16.39 6.34 16.91
C PHE A 388 17.62 5.50 17.24
N THR A 389 17.43 4.21 17.50
CA THR A 389 18.50 3.23 17.83
C THR A 389 18.71 2.22 16.71
N GLY A 390 17.99 2.39 15.59
CA GLY A 390 18.11 1.56 14.40
C GLY A 390 19.15 2.04 13.40
N ASP A 391 19.12 1.43 12.24
CA ASP A 391 19.95 1.81 11.08
C ASP A 391 19.07 2.40 9.97
N PRO A 392 19.53 3.41 9.20
CA PRO A 392 18.76 4.00 8.11
C PRO A 392 18.24 2.99 7.07
N SER A 393 18.95 1.87 6.88
CA SER A 393 18.54 0.78 5.99
C SER A 393 17.18 0.17 6.34
N LEU A 394 16.69 0.34 7.57
CA LEU A 394 15.34 -0.04 8.01
C LEU A 394 14.24 0.66 7.19
N TYR A 395 14.44 1.95 6.90
CA TYR A 395 13.47 2.77 6.16
C TYR A 395 13.80 2.86 4.66
N ARG A 396 15.05 2.58 4.27
CA ARG A 396 15.45 2.48 2.86
C ARG A 396 14.91 1.22 2.18
N TYR A 397 14.87 0.10 2.91
CA TYR A 397 14.50 -1.18 2.35
C TYR A 397 13.44 -1.86 3.20
N TRP A 398 12.28 -2.08 2.60
CA TRP A 398 11.12 -2.61 3.29
C TRP A 398 10.36 -3.61 2.43
N ASP A 399 9.63 -4.50 3.11
CA ASP A 399 8.75 -5.49 2.50
C ASP A 399 7.36 -4.86 2.35
N ALA A 400 6.98 -4.58 1.11
CA ALA A 400 5.70 -3.99 0.73
C ALA A 400 4.63 -5.04 0.39
N THR A 401 4.91 -6.33 0.56
CA THR A 401 4.03 -7.43 0.11
C THR A 401 2.62 -7.31 0.70
N GLU A 402 2.49 -7.15 2.02
CA GLU A 402 1.18 -7.02 2.68
C GLU A 402 0.45 -5.73 2.26
N CYS A 403 1.18 -4.65 2.07
CA CYS A 403 0.64 -3.34 1.67
C CYS A 403 0.09 -3.36 0.24
N VAL A 404 0.81 -4.03 -0.67
CA VAL A 404 0.42 -4.19 -2.07
C VAL A 404 -0.74 -5.18 -2.20
N ALA A 405 -0.70 -6.31 -1.50
CA ALA A 405 -1.82 -7.26 -1.44
C ALA A 405 -3.11 -6.57 -0.97
N PHE A 406 -3.01 -5.79 0.12
CA PHE A 406 -4.13 -5.00 0.61
C PHE A 406 -4.64 -3.98 -0.43
N THR A 407 -3.74 -3.24 -1.08
CA THR A 407 -4.12 -2.24 -2.10
C THR A 407 -4.87 -2.88 -3.27
N LEU A 408 -4.38 -4.01 -3.77
CA LEU A 408 -5.02 -4.78 -4.84
C LEU A 408 -6.41 -5.26 -4.43
N GLU A 409 -6.54 -5.84 -3.23
CA GLU A 409 -7.84 -6.30 -2.73
C GLU A 409 -8.83 -5.16 -2.52
N MET A 410 -8.37 -3.99 -2.04
CA MET A 410 -9.24 -2.82 -1.87
C MET A 410 -9.70 -2.25 -3.22
N ALA A 411 -8.84 -2.27 -4.24
CA ALA A 411 -9.24 -1.88 -5.59
C ALA A 411 -10.25 -2.86 -6.18
N LYS A 412 -10.05 -4.17 -5.99
CA LYS A 412 -11.03 -5.19 -6.39
C LYS A 412 -12.37 -5.00 -5.69
N ARG A 413 -12.38 -4.77 -4.37
CA ARG A 413 -13.61 -4.52 -3.61
C ARG A 413 -14.29 -3.22 -4.03
N ALA A 414 -13.52 -2.15 -4.24
CA ALA A 414 -14.04 -0.86 -4.72
C ALA A 414 -14.78 -1.01 -6.06
N LEU A 415 -14.30 -1.88 -6.95
CA LEU A 415 -14.99 -2.23 -8.19
C LEU A 415 -16.18 -3.15 -7.95
N GLU A 416 -15.93 -4.35 -7.43
CA GLU A 416 -16.88 -5.47 -7.46
C GLU A 416 -18.00 -5.35 -6.42
N VAL A 417 -17.78 -4.54 -5.38
CA VAL A 417 -18.78 -4.32 -4.33
C VAL A 417 -19.25 -2.88 -4.39
N GLU A 418 -18.35 -1.92 -4.14
CA GLU A 418 -18.77 -0.56 -3.86
C GLU A 418 -19.40 0.13 -5.10
N LEU A 419 -18.75 0.09 -6.26
CA LEU A 419 -19.30 0.67 -7.50
C LEU A 419 -20.50 -0.08 -8.05
N ARG A 420 -20.53 -1.42 -7.94
CA ARG A 420 -21.66 -2.23 -8.38
C ARG A 420 -22.90 -1.98 -7.53
N GLU A 421 -22.77 -2.03 -6.20
CA GLU A 421 -23.87 -1.75 -5.25
C GLU A 421 -24.46 -0.35 -5.51
N GLU A 422 -23.62 0.67 -5.71
CA GLU A 422 -24.10 2.02 -6.02
C GLU A 422 -24.85 2.05 -7.36
N THR A 423 -24.29 1.43 -8.40
CA THR A 423 -24.93 1.43 -9.73
C THR A 423 -26.30 0.73 -9.71
N GLU A 424 -26.40 -0.40 -9.00
CA GLU A 424 -27.67 -1.09 -8.76
C GLU A 424 -28.66 -0.22 -7.98
N TYR A 425 -28.18 0.48 -6.94
CA TYR A 425 -29.02 1.41 -6.18
C TYR A 425 -29.57 2.51 -7.08
N LEU A 426 -28.73 3.12 -7.92
CA LEU A 426 -29.14 4.16 -8.88
C LEU A 426 -30.17 3.63 -9.88
N GLN A 427 -29.98 2.41 -10.39
CA GLN A 427 -30.93 1.76 -11.30
C GLN A 427 -32.28 1.48 -10.63
N ARG A 428 -32.29 0.96 -9.39
CA ARG A 428 -33.52 0.75 -8.60
C ARG A 428 -34.22 2.08 -8.33
N TYR A 429 -33.45 3.10 -7.95
CA TYR A 429 -33.96 4.45 -7.72
C TYR A 429 -34.67 5.01 -8.97
N ASP A 430 -34.03 4.94 -10.14
CA ASP A 430 -34.59 5.46 -11.39
C ASP A 430 -35.84 4.69 -11.83
N THR A 431 -35.83 3.36 -11.62
CA THR A 431 -36.99 2.49 -11.89
C THR A 431 -38.18 2.89 -11.01
N LEU A 432 -37.98 3.03 -9.70
CA LEU A 432 -39.04 3.45 -8.77
C LEU A 432 -39.52 4.86 -9.07
N LEU A 433 -38.61 5.79 -9.36
CA LEU A 433 -38.95 7.17 -9.70
C LEU A 433 -39.86 7.21 -10.94
N LYS A 434 -39.51 6.45 -11.97
CA LYS A 434 -40.29 6.36 -13.20
C LYS A 434 -41.66 5.72 -12.95
N VAL A 435 -41.70 4.54 -12.34
CA VAL A 435 -42.95 3.80 -12.12
C VAL A 435 -43.92 4.57 -11.23
N VAL A 436 -43.43 5.25 -10.19
CA VAL A 436 -44.31 6.08 -9.35
C VAL A 436 -44.79 7.32 -10.10
N ASN A 437 -43.93 8.04 -10.84
CA ASN A 437 -44.36 9.21 -11.61
C ASN A 437 -45.36 8.86 -12.72
N ASP A 438 -45.24 7.68 -13.33
CA ASP A 438 -46.16 7.21 -14.37
C ASP A 438 -47.56 6.89 -13.82
N ASN A 439 -47.69 6.64 -12.50
CA ASN A 439 -48.94 6.23 -11.86
C ASN A 439 -49.51 7.27 -10.87
N TYR A 440 -48.68 8.16 -10.33
CA TYR A 440 -49.05 9.11 -9.29
C TYR A 440 -48.36 10.47 -9.48
N ASP A 441 -49.12 11.55 -9.30
CA ASP A 441 -48.58 12.91 -9.33
C ASP A 441 -48.07 13.32 -7.93
N VAL A 442 -46.82 12.94 -7.65
CA VAL A 442 -46.12 13.31 -6.41
C VAL A 442 -45.08 14.36 -6.72
N ARG A 443 -45.05 15.43 -5.92
CA ARG A 443 -44.01 16.46 -6.03
C ARG A 443 -42.62 15.82 -6.03
N GLY A 444 -41.84 16.01 -7.11
CA GLY A 444 -40.58 15.29 -7.33
C GLY A 444 -39.56 15.36 -6.18
N SER A 445 -39.43 16.52 -5.51
CA SER A 445 -38.53 16.67 -4.35
C SER A 445 -38.93 15.82 -3.14
N LEU A 446 -40.22 15.48 -3.03
CA LEU A 446 -40.77 14.66 -1.97
C LEU A 446 -40.64 13.17 -2.32
N LEU A 447 -41.00 12.81 -3.57
CA LEU A 447 -40.86 11.46 -4.09
C LEU A 447 -39.40 10.98 -4.04
N SER A 448 -38.45 11.83 -4.43
CA SER A 448 -37.02 11.54 -4.36
C SER A 448 -36.59 11.14 -2.94
N LYS A 449 -37.04 11.90 -1.93
CA LYS A 449 -36.74 11.60 -0.52
C LYS A 449 -37.41 10.32 -0.05
N LEU A 450 -38.62 10.05 -0.52
CA LEU A 450 -39.37 8.85 -0.16
C LEU A 450 -38.72 7.59 -0.73
N ILE A 451 -38.29 7.62 -1.99
CA ILE A 451 -37.59 6.50 -2.65
C ILE A 451 -36.27 6.21 -1.95
N MET A 452 -35.45 7.24 -1.69
CA MET A 452 -34.19 7.04 -0.95
C MET A 452 -34.45 6.36 0.40
N GLN A 453 -35.40 6.88 1.19
CA GLN A 453 -35.74 6.28 2.49
C GLN A 453 -36.27 4.85 2.39
N CYS A 454 -37.04 4.55 1.35
CA CYS A 454 -37.60 3.22 1.10
C CYS A 454 -36.47 2.23 0.80
N LEU A 455 -35.56 2.58 -0.11
CA LEU A 455 -34.41 1.74 -0.45
C LEU A 455 -33.46 1.56 0.74
N ASP A 456 -33.17 2.62 1.49
CA ASP A 456 -32.32 2.58 2.69
C ASP A 456 -32.90 1.68 3.82
N GLN A 457 -34.20 1.39 3.78
CA GLN A 457 -34.91 0.54 4.73
C GLN A 457 -35.41 -0.76 4.10
N ASN A 458 -34.65 -1.32 3.16
CA ASN A 458 -34.93 -2.61 2.50
C ASN A 458 -36.33 -2.67 1.87
N GLY A 459 -36.73 -1.60 1.19
CA GLY A 459 -37.98 -1.52 0.45
C GLY A 459 -39.19 -1.14 1.31
N VAL A 460 -39.00 -0.56 2.50
CA VAL A 460 -40.08 -0.18 3.42
C VAL A 460 -39.96 1.26 3.86
N VAL A 461 -41.07 2.00 3.94
CA VAL A 461 -41.11 3.34 4.54
C VAL A 461 -41.56 3.21 5.99
N SER A 462 -40.70 3.59 6.94
CA SER A 462 -41.07 3.54 8.36
C SER A 462 -42.40 4.25 8.68
N LYS A 463 -43.14 3.73 9.67
CA LYS A 463 -44.40 4.32 10.16
C LYS A 463 -44.27 5.79 10.54
N GLY A 464 -43.12 6.20 11.10
CA GLY A 464 -42.83 7.59 11.45
C GLY A 464 -42.77 8.50 10.23
N ARG A 465 -42.19 8.04 9.12
CA ARG A 465 -42.11 8.78 7.85
C ARG A 465 -43.45 8.82 7.13
N ARG A 466 -44.19 7.70 7.07
CA ARG A 466 -45.57 7.69 6.58
C ARG A 466 -46.42 8.74 7.29
N LYS A 467 -46.33 8.83 8.62
CA LYS A 467 -47.02 9.86 9.42
C LYS A 467 -46.51 11.28 9.13
N GLN A 468 -45.22 11.48 8.94
CA GLN A 468 -44.63 12.79 8.62
C GLN A 468 -45.15 13.35 7.28
N TYR A 469 -45.34 12.48 6.30
CA TYR A 469 -45.81 12.85 4.97
C TYR A 469 -47.33 12.75 4.81
N ASN A 470 -48.05 12.42 5.89
CA ASN A 470 -49.50 12.37 5.92
C ASN A 470 -50.09 13.74 5.54
N GLY A 471 -51.00 13.75 4.56
CA GLY A 471 -51.57 14.97 3.96
C GLY A 471 -50.78 15.55 2.77
N TYR A 472 -49.58 15.04 2.48
CA TYR A 472 -48.81 15.40 1.27
C TYR A 472 -48.74 14.25 0.25
N ILE A 473 -48.85 13.00 0.72
CA ILE A 473 -48.79 11.79 -0.09
C ILE A 473 -49.95 10.88 0.33
N GLN A 474 -50.67 10.32 -0.64
CA GLN A 474 -51.76 9.37 -0.40
C GLN A 474 -51.20 8.03 0.09
N GLU A 475 -51.95 7.30 0.93
CA GLU A 475 -51.47 6.07 1.57
C GLU A 475 -51.11 4.99 0.53
N GLU A 476 -51.88 4.95 -0.56
CA GLU A 476 -51.72 4.04 -1.69
C GLU A 476 -50.36 4.20 -2.39
N VAL A 477 -49.78 5.41 -2.38
CA VAL A 477 -48.46 5.66 -2.98
C VAL A 477 -47.36 4.97 -2.16
N PHE A 478 -47.48 4.93 -0.84
CA PHE A 478 -46.50 4.24 0.00
C PHE A 478 -46.56 2.73 -0.25
N ASP A 479 -47.76 2.16 -0.25
CA ASP A 479 -47.94 0.72 -0.48
C ASP A 479 -47.50 0.32 -1.89
N PHE A 480 -47.80 1.16 -2.89
CA PHE A 480 -47.34 0.97 -4.26
C PHE A 480 -45.82 1.05 -4.39
N LEU A 481 -45.18 2.05 -3.78
CA LEU A 481 -43.72 2.19 -3.77
C LEU A 481 -43.06 0.99 -3.08
N GLU A 482 -43.52 0.63 -1.88
CA GLU A 482 -42.94 -0.49 -1.11
C GLU A 482 -43.11 -1.82 -1.84
N GLY A 483 -44.26 -2.07 -2.47
CA GLY A 483 -44.48 -3.27 -3.26
C GLY A 483 -43.50 -3.41 -4.43
N HIS A 484 -43.26 -2.33 -5.17
CA HIS A 484 -42.28 -2.33 -6.27
C HIS A 484 -40.84 -2.42 -5.76
N ALA A 485 -40.52 -1.71 -4.67
CA ALA A 485 -39.18 -1.75 -4.10
C ALA A 485 -38.82 -3.15 -3.58
N GLN A 486 -39.76 -3.82 -2.90
CA GLN A 486 -39.59 -5.19 -2.43
C GLN A 486 -39.46 -6.19 -3.59
N ALA A 487 -40.22 -6.01 -4.67
CA ALA A 487 -40.08 -6.85 -5.86
C ALA A 487 -38.68 -6.71 -6.49
N LEU A 488 -38.20 -5.48 -6.68
CA LEU A 488 -36.86 -5.21 -7.22
C LEU A 488 -35.74 -5.75 -6.31
N LEU A 489 -35.92 -5.70 -5.00
CA LEU A 489 -34.96 -6.26 -4.06
C LEU A 489 -35.01 -7.80 -4.07
N ALA A 490 -36.18 -8.42 -4.22
CA ALA A 490 -36.32 -9.86 -4.29
C ALA A 490 -35.71 -10.46 -5.57
N GLU A 491 -35.79 -9.76 -6.70
CA GLU A 491 -35.13 -10.16 -7.95
C GLU A 491 -33.60 -10.24 -7.81
N ALA A 492 -33.00 -9.36 -7.00
CA ALA A 492 -31.56 -9.38 -6.72
C ALA A 492 -31.11 -10.58 -5.86
N TYR A 493 -32.00 -11.19 -5.07
CA TYR A 493 -31.72 -12.42 -4.32
C TYR A 493 -32.03 -13.70 -5.11
N ALA A 494 -32.54 -13.58 -6.35
CA ALA A 494 -32.96 -14.69 -7.19
C ALA A 494 -31.94 -15.08 -8.28
N GLU A 495 -30.87 -14.30 -8.49
CA GLU A 495 -29.73 -14.74 -9.31
C GLU A 495 -28.68 -15.49 -8.45
N PRO A 496 -28.12 -16.63 -8.94
CA PRO A 496 -27.70 -17.72 -8.07
C PRO A 496 -26.18 -17.84 -7.94
N ASP A 497 -25.76 -18.53 -6.86
CA ASP A 497 -24.61 -19.44 -6.89
C ASP A 497 -24.61 -20.23 -8.22
N GLY A 498 -23.73 -19.87 -9.16
CA GLY A 498 -23.47 -20.70 -10.35
C GLY A 498 -23.13 -19.95 -11.63
N GLN A 499 -21.84 -19.63 -11.80
CA GLN A 499 -21.02 -20.15 -12.91
C GLN A 499 -19.54 -20.00 -12.62
#